data_AF-A0A7J9X0Z9-F1
#
_entry.id   AF-A0A7J9X0Z9-F1
#
_cell.length_a   1.000
_cell.length_b   1.000
_cell.length_c   1.000
_cell.angle_alpha   90.00
_cell.angle_beta   90.00
_cell.angle_gamma   90.00
#
_symmetry.space_group_name_H-M   'P 1'
#
loop_
_entity.id
_entity.type
_entity.pdbx_description
1 polymer ?
#
loop_
_entity_poly.entity_id
_entity_poly.type
_entity_poly.pdbx_seq_one_letter_code
_entity_poly.pdbx_strand_id
1 'polypeptide(L)'
;MRIDCTQCEMYQSEHCEDCLVTAVLHPPAGPVEIDQDLDPPLRELAGAGLIPVLKFRPRPQSRDEPDARGTGSAGPQNCLDRKAN
;
A
#
# COMPACT_ATOMS: atom_id res chain seq x y z
N MET A 1 1.53 10.79 -7.97
CA MET A 1 1.65 9.45 -7.35
C MET A 1 1.82 9.66 -5.85
N ARG A 2 1.00 9.05 -4.99
CA ARG A 2 1.05 9.25 -3.53
C ARG A 2 1.32 7.89 -2.88
N ILE A 3 2.41 7.80 -2.13
CA ILE A 3 2.75 6.61 -1.34
C ILE A 3 2.22 6.84 0.07
N ASP A 4 1.47 5.88 0.61
CA ASP A 4 1.04 5.86 2.01
C ASP A 4 1.77 4.71 2.72
N CYS A 5 2.78 5.06 3.52
CA CYS A 5 3.59 4.08 4.23
C CYS A 5 2.78 3.25 5.24
N THR A 6 1.66 3.76 5.77
CA THR A 6 0.84 3.03 6.75
C THR A 6 0.13 1.82 6.13
N GLN A 7 -0.08 1.86 4.82
CA GLN A 7 -0.65 0.76 4.04
C GLN A 7 0.40 -0.26 3.61
N CYS A 8 1.69 -0.02 3.86
CA CYS A 8 2.75 -0.96 3.55
C CYS A 8 2.76 -2.12 4.56
N GLU A 9 2.97 -3.33 4.06
CA GLU A 9 3.21 -4.52 4.87
C GLU A 9 4.47 -4.36 5.75
N MET A 10 5.48 -3.66 5.24
CA MET A 10 6.75 -3.42 5.93
C MET A 10 6.72 -2.21 6.89
N TYR A 11 5.57 -1.56 7.11
CA TYR A 11 5.50 -0.38 7.96
C TYR A 11 5.99 -0.69 9.39
N GLN A 12 6.93 0.13 9.89
CA GLN A 12 7.60 -0.02 11.19
C GLN A 12 8.43 -1.31 11.37
N SER A 13 8.75 -2.01 10.30
CA SER A 13 9.79 -3.06 10.34
C SER A 13 11.17 -2.46 10.07
N GLU A 14 12.22 -3.24 10.34
CA GLU A 14 13.61 -2.88 10.00
C GLU A 14 13.79 -2.56 8.50
N HIS A 15 13.01 -3.22 7.63
CA HIS A 15 13.02 -2.94 6.19
C HIS A 15 12.39 -1.58 5.82
N CYS A 16 11.61 -0.97 6.72
CA CYS A 16 11.06 0.36 6.51
C CYS A 16 12.14 1.44 6.61
N GLU A 17 13.15 1.23 7.44
CA GLU A 17 14.23 2.20 7.66
C GLU A 17 15.14 2.28 6.44
N ASP A 18 15.34 1.16 5.74
CA ASP A 18 16.09 1.05 4.48
C ASP A 18 15.20 1.09 3.22
N CYS A 19 14.02 1.71 3.31
CA CYS A 19 13.12 1.79 2.16
C CYS A 19 13.47 2.95 1.21
N LEU A 20 13.10 2.82 -0.07
CA LEU A 20 13.26 3.88 -1.09
C LEU A 20 12.67 5.22 -0.63
N VAL A 21 11.56 5.21 0.11
CA VAL A 21 10.91 6.43 0.60
C VAL A 21 11.83 7.17 1.57
N THR A 22 12.55 6.46 2.44
CA THR A 22 13.53 7.07 3.34
C THR A 22 14.63 7.77 2.54
N ALA A 23 15.20 7.11 1.53
CA ALA A 23 16.25 7.68 0.68
C ALA A 23 15.78 8.90 -0.13
N VAL A 24 14.52 8.92 -0.57
CA VAL A 24 13.94 10.07 -1.30
C VAL A 24 13.67 11.25 -0.36
N LEU A 25 13.20 10.99 0.86
CA LEU A 25 12.89 12.04 1.84
C LEU A 25 14.14 12.59 2.53
N HIS A 26 15.16 11.75 2.69
CA HIS A 26 16.44 12.09 3.31
C HIS A 26 17.57 11.74 2.33
N PRO A 27 17.68 12.47 1.22
CA PRO A 27 18.75 12.22 0.27
C PRO A 27 20.11 12.45 0.95
N PRO A 28 21.14 11.69 0.56
CA PRO A 28 22.50 11.95 1.02
C PRO A 28 22.90 13.39 0.68
N ALA A 29 23.74 13.99 1.53
CA ALA A 29 24.12 15.39 1.42
C ALA A 29 24.89 15.75 0.12
N GLY A 30 25.31 14.75 -0.65
CA GLY A 30 26.03 14.91 -1.91
C GLY A 30 25.59 13.91 -2.97
N PRO A 31 26.02 14.11 -4.22
CA PRO A 31 25.72 13.19 -5.32
C PRO A 31 26.35 11.83 -5.05
N VAL A 32 25.60 10.78 -5.41
CA VAL A 32 26.12 9.41 -5.47
C VAL A 32 26.54 9.16 -6.90
N GLU A 33 27.84 9.13 -7.15
CA GLU A 33 28.41 8.81 -8.46
C GLU A 33 28.56 7.29 -8.59
N ILE A 34 27.95 6.72 -9.63
CA ILE A 34 28.11 5.32 -10.00
C ILE A 34 28.85 5.30 -11.34
N ASP A 35 29.98 4.61 -11.38
CA ASP A 35 30.78 4.49 -12.59
C ASP A 35 29.98 3.76 -13.69
N GLN A 36 30.10 4.22 -14.93
CA GLN A 36 29.44 3.63 -16.09
C GLN A 36 29.89 2.17 -16.31
N ASP A 37 31.11 1.83 -15.91
CA ASP A 37 31.61 0.45 -16.00
C ASP A 37 30.90 -0.51 -15.02
N LEU A 38 30.15 0.01 -14.04
CA LEU A 38 29.33 -0.80 -13.12
C LEU A 38 27.95 -1.15 -13.69
N ASP A 39 27.49 -0.50 -14.77
CA ASP A 39 26.16 -0.77 -15.34
C ASP A 39 25.99 -2.23 -15.80
N PRO A 40 26.93 -2.83 -16.57
CA PRO A 40 26.77 -4.21 -17.02
C PRO A 40 26.73 -5.23 -15.85
N PRO A 41 27.65 -5.20 -14.87
CA PRO A 41 27.58 -6.07 -13.70
C PRO A 41 26.29 -5.89 -12.89
N LEU A 42 25.83 -4.65 -12.67
CA LEU A 42 24.59 -4.39 -11.95
C LEU A 42 23.37 -4.99 -12.66
N ARG A 43 23.34 -4.92 -14.00
CA ARG A 43 22.28 -5.55 -14.81
C ARG A 43 22.31 -7.07 -14.70
N GLU A 44 23.49 -7.69 -14.69
CA GLU A 44 23.61 -9.15 -14.50
C GLU A 44 23.13 -9.58 -13.11
N LEU A 45 23.55 -8.87 -12.06
CA LEU A 45 23.10 -9.14 -10.69
C LEU A 45 21.58 -8.98 -10.53
N ALA A 46 20.99 -7.96 -11.15
CA ALA A 46 19.55 -7.78 -11.18
C ALA A 46 18.84 -8.93 -11.93
N GLY A 47 19.39 -9.35 -13.07
CA GLY A 47 18.88 -10.49 -13.84
C GLY A 47 18.97 -11.81 -13.09
N ALA A 48 20.00 -11.99 -12.25
CA ALA A 48 20.16 -13.13 -11.37
C ALA A 48 19.31 -13.07 -10.08
N GLY A 49 18.58 -11.97 -9.85
CA GLY A 49 17.77 -11.77 -8.64
C GLY A 49 18.57 -11.48 -7.38
N LEU A 50 19.84 -11.12 -7.51
CA LEU A 50 20.74 -10.78 -6.39
C LEU A 50 20.59 -9.33 -5.93
N ILE A 51 19.91 -8.49 -6.73
CA ILE A 51 19.50 -7.15 -6.34
C ILE A 51 17.99 -7.17 -6.05
N PRO A 52 17.58 -6.93 -4.79
CA PRO A 52 16.16 -6.90 -4.42
C PRO A 52 15.41 -5.81 -5.19
N VAL A 53 14.27 -6.16 -5.77
CA VAL A 53 13.41 -5.16 -6.40
C VAL A 53 12.62 -4.45 -5.32
N LEU A 54 12.94 -3.18 -5.07
CA LEU A 54 12.18 -2.33 -4.15
C LEU A 54 10.75 -2.15 -4.69
N LYS A 55 9.80 -2.89 -4.12
CA LYS A 55 8.38 -2.82 -4.47
C LYS A 55 7.55 -2.57 -3.23
N PHE A 56 6.65 -1.60 -3.32
CA PHE A 56 5.61 -1.41 -2.31
C PHE A 56 4.76 -2.68 -2.23
N ARG A 57 4.66 -3.24 -1.02
CA ARG A 57 3.81 -4.39 -0.71
C ARG A 57 2.62 -3.89 0.10
N PRO A 58 1.41 -3.83 -0.47
CA PRO A 58 0.23 -3.46 0.29
C PRO A 58 -0.04 -4.51 1.37
N ARG A 59 -0.36 -4.05 2.59
CA ARG A 59 -0.78 -4.91 3.68
C ARG A 59 -2.02 -5.71 3.25
N PRO A 60 -2.10 -7.02 3.55
CA PRO A 60 -3.33 -7.77 3.34
C PRO A 60 -4.43 -7.11 4.17
N GLN A 61 -5.48 -6.63 3.51
CA GLN A 61 -6.67 -6.15 4.20
C GLN A 61 -7.28 -7.35 4.93
N SER A 62 -7.31 -7.34 6.25
CA SER A 62 -8.08 -8.30 7.03
C SER A 62 -9.56 -8.06 6.69
N ARG A 63 -10.07 -8.78 5.69
CA ARG A 63 -11.51 -8.84 5.36
C ARG A 63 -12.24 -9.70 6.39
N ASP A 64 -12.08 -9.38 7.67
CA ASP A 64 -12.82 -9.98 8.77
C ASP A 64 -13.09 -8.90 9.82
N GLU A 65 -13.81 -7.86 9.42
CA GLU A 65 -14.70 -7.18 10.34
C GLU A 65 -16.06 -7.10 9.64
N PRO A 66 -17.08 -7.86 10.11
CA PRO A 66 -18.41 -7.70 9.57
C PRO A 66 -18.83 -6.26 9.87
N ASP A 67 -19.21 -5.56 8.82
CA ASP A 67 -19.71 -4.19 8.82
C ASP A 67 -20.94 -4.09 9.75
N ALA A 68 -20.69 -3.95 11.06
CA ALA A 68 -21.70 -3.81 12.10
C ALA A 68 -22.16 -2.36 12.17
N ARG A 69 -22.48 -1.77 11.01
CA ARG A 69 -23.05 -0.42 10.95
C ARG A 69 -24.08 -0.29 9.83
N GLY A 70 -25.31 -0.71 10.14
CA GLY A 70 -26.48 -0.02 9.60
C GLY A 70 -27.65 -0.86 9.08
N THR A 71 -28.07 -1.92 9.77
CA THR A 71 -29.47 -2.37 9.68
C THR A 71 -30.34 -1.43 10.54
N GLY A 72 -30.77 -0.33 9.92
CA GLY A 72 -31.74 0.61 10.47
C GLY A 72 -33.06 0.55 9.71
N SER A 73 -33.95 -0.31 10.18
CA SER A 73 -35.42 -0.29 10.02
C SER A 73 -36.04 -0.12 8.63
N ALA A 74 -36.71 -1.18 8.19
CA ALA A 74 -37.87 -1.13 7.30
C ALA A 74 -38.79 0.06 7.64
N GLY A 75 -38.99 0.96 6.66
CA GLY A 75 -40.12 1.88 6.68
C GLY A 75 -41.43 1.08 6.61
N PRO A 76 -42.49 1.49 7.31
CA PRO A 76 -43.78 0.81 7.20
C PRO A 76 -44.28 0.96 5.75
N GLN A 77 -44.32 -0.17 5.05
CA GLN A 77 -45.11 -0.32 3.83
C GLN A 77 -46.56 -0.03 4.20
N ASN A 78 -47.03 1.15 3.83
CA ASN A 78 -48.42 1.53 3.99
C ASN A 78 -49.24 0.81 2.89
N CYS A 79 -49.44 -0.50 3.08
CA CYS A 79 -50.40 -1.30 2.35
C CYS A 79 -51.65 -1.43 3.22
N LEU A 80 -52.59 -0.50 3.08
CA LEU A 80 -54.00 -0.72 3.40
C LEU A 80 -54.86 0.17 2.50
N ASP A 81 -55.28 -0.46 1.42
CA ASP A 81 -56.43 -0.10 0.60
C ASP A 81 -57.69 0.20 1.43
N ARG A 82 -58.49 1.15 0.91
CA ARG A 82 -59.97 1.13 0.81
C ARG A 82 -60.76 0.50 1.97
N LYS A 83 -61.50 1.33 2.71
CA LYS A 83 -62.99 1.34 2.74
C LYS A 83 -63.54 2.36 3.77
N ALA A 84 -64.66 2.98 3.38
CA ALA A 84 -65.69 3.66 4.19
C ALA A 84 -65.39 5.08 4.74
N ASN A 85 -65.72 6.11 3.97
CA ASN A 85 -66.97 6.90 4.12
C ASN A 85 -67.14 7.79 2.88
#